data_AF-A0A854NI60-F1
#
_entry.id   AF-A0A854NI60-F1
#
_cell.length_a   1.000
_cell.length_b   1.000
_cell.length_c   1.000
_cell.angle_alpha   90.00
_cell.angle_beta   90.00
_cell.angle_gamma   90.00
#
_symmetry.space_group_name_H-M   'P 1'
#
loop_
_entity.id
_entity.type
_entity.pdbx_description
1 polymer ?
#
loop_
_entity_poly.entity_id
_entity_poly.type
_entity_poly.pdbx_seq_one_letter_code
_entity_poly.pdbx_strand_id
1 'polypeptide(L)' 'MGSRWYCRYGVSYRALEEMMTERGVPVDHTTIYRWVQKYAPELDKQTAGT' A
#
# COMPACT_ATOMS: atom_id res chain seq x y z
N MET A 1 10.05 10.34 -11.41
CA MET A 1 8.91 11.28 -11.54
C MET A 1 7.67 10.52 -11.10
N GLY A 2 7.00 10.89 -10.00
CA GLY A 2 5.64 10.38 -9.72
C GLY A 2 5.26 10.20 -8.25
N SER A 3 6.10 9.58 -7.42
CA SER A 3 5.67 8.95 -6.16
C SER A 3 5.04 9.85 -5.08
N ARG A 4 5.25 11.18 -5.12
CA ARG A 4 4.79 12.09 -4.06
C ARG A 4 3.30 12.50 -4.15
N TRP A 5 2.64 12.27 -5.29
CA TRP A 5 1.26 12.71 -5.50
C TRP A 5 0.20 11.64 -5.20
N TYR A 6 0.60 10.36 -5.12
CA TYR A 6 -0.35 9.25 -5.16
C TYR A 6 -1.03 8.93 -3.82
N CYS A 7 -0.45 9.31 -2.67
CA CYS A 7 -1.09 9.05 -1.37
C CYS A 7 -2.42 9.82 -1.15
N ARG A 8 -2.78 10.78 -2.02
CA ARG A 8 -3.95 11.65 -1.82
C ARG A 8 -5.26 11.09 -2.40
N TYR A 9 -5.19 10.13 -3.32
CA TYR A 9 -6.37 9.52 -3.96
C TYR A 9 -6.12 8.02 -4.12
N GLY A 10 -7.12 7.19 -3.79
CA GLY A 10 -7.03 5.73 -3.67
C GLY A 10 -6.01 5.07 -4.61
N VAL A 11 -4.90 4.62 -4.04
CA VAL A 11 -3.79 4.01 -4.77
C VAL A 11 -4.19 2.61 -5.19
N SER A 12 -4.10 2.30 -6.49
CA SER A 12 -4.29 0.94 -6.99
C SER A 12 -3.14 0.03 -6.53
N TYR A 13 -3.39 -1.26 -6.35
CA TYR A 13 -2.34 -2.23 -5.96
C TYR A 13 -1.15 -2.24 -6.93
N ARG A 14 -1.37 -1.94 -8.21
CA ARG A 14 -0.32 -1.77 -9.22
C ARG A 14 0.55 -0.55 -8.98
N ALA A 15 -0.05 0.58 -8.60
CA ALA A 15 0.73 1.76 -8.25
C ALA A 15 1.56 1.52 -6.97
N LEU A 16 1.06 0.73 -6.01
CA LEU A 16 1.84 0.30 -4.85
C LEU A 16 3.00 -0.64 -5.23
N GLU A 17 2.77 -1.57 -6.16
CA GLU A 17 3.80 -2.47 -6.72
C GLU A 17 4.91 -1.68 -7.42
N GLU A 18 4.55 -0.70 -8.26
CA GLU A 18 5.51 0.19 -8.91
C GLU A 18 6.33 0.98 -7.88
N MET A 19 5.69 1.54 -6.83
CA MET A 19 6.39 2.28 -5.78
C MET A 19 7.34 1.41 -4.95
N MET A 20 6.95 0.18 -4.63
CA MET A 20 7.82 -0.78 -3.93
C MET A 20 9.00 -1.15 -4.81
N THR A 21 8.76 -1.38 -6.10
CA THR A 21 9.78 -1.69 -7.09
C THR A 21 10.76 -0.53 -7.30
N GLU A 22 10.28 0.71 -7.36
CA GLU A 22 11.13 1.92 -7.39
C GLU A 22 12.03 2.02 -6.14
N ARG A 23 11.58 1.52 -4.98
CA ARG A 23 12.37 1.47 -3.74
C ARG A 23 13.32 0.27 -3.68
N GLY A 24 13.41 -0.53 -4.75
CA GLY A 24 14.26 -1.72 -4.83
C GLY A 24 13.65 -2.96 -4.18
N VAL A 25 12.35 -2.94 -3.85
CA VAL A 25 11.62 -4.08 -3.29
C VAL A 25 10.63 -4.58 -4.35
N PRO A 26 11.01 -5.55 -5.20
CA PRO A 26 10.08 -6.10 -6.19
C PRO A 26 9.01 -6.93 -5.46
N VAL A 27 7.80 -6.39 -5.36
CA VAL A 27 6.65 -7.03 -4.70
C VAL A 27 5.50 -7.11 -5.68
N ASP A 28 5.03 -8.32 -5.96
CA ASP A 28 3.84 -8.51 -6.80
C ASP A 28 2.58 -7.95 -6.12
N HIS A 29 1.70 -7.30 -6.89
CA HIS A 29 0.44 -6.72 -6.45
C HIS A 29 -0.44 -7.70 -5.64
N THR A 30 -0.35 -9.02 -5.89
CA THR A 30 -1.06 -10.05 -5.09
C THR A 30 -0.50 -10.19 -3.68
N THR A 31 0.80 -9.95 -3.49
CA THR A 31 1.45 -9.94 -2.18
C THR A 31 1.01 -8.71 -1.39
N ILE A 32 0.89 -7.56 -2.05
CA ILE A 32 0.36 -6.33 -1.44
C ILE A 32 -1.10 -6.54 -1.01
N TYR A 33 -1.92 -7.17 -1.85
CA TYR A 33 -3.30 -7.54 -1.51
C TYR A 33 -3.38 -8.43 -0.26
N ARG A 34 -2.52 -9.46 -0.16
CA ARG A 34 -2.45 -10.35 1.01
C ARG A 34 -2.02 -9.60 2.28
N TRP A 35 -1.09 -8.65 2.16
CA TRP A 35 -0.70 -7.80 3.28
C TRP A 35 -1.84 -6.90 3.72
N VAL A 36 -2.54 -6.26 2.78
CA VAL A 36 -3.71 -5.44 3.11
C VAL A 36 -4.77 -6.27 3.82
N GLN A 37 -5.08 -7.48 3.36
CA GLN A 37 -6.03 -8.36 4.06
C GLN A 37 -5.58 -8.75 5.48
N LYS A 38 -4.27 -8.94 5.69
CA LYS A 38 -3.72 -9.28 7.00
C LYS A 38 -3.68 -8.09 7.96
N TYR A 39 -3.29 -6.91 7.48
CA TYR A 39 -3.05 -5.72 8.29
C TYR A 39 -4.24 -4.76 8.34
N ALA A 40 -5.22 -4.83 7.44
CA ALA A 40 -6.44 -4.04 7.48
C ALA A 40 -7.16 -4.07 8.84
N PRO A 41 -7.39 -5.24 9.47
CA PRO A 41 -8.01 -5.28 10.80
C PRO A 41 -7.14 -4.70 11.92
N GLU A 42 -5.84 -4.50 11.68
CA GLU A 42 -4.90 -3.90 12.64
C GLU A 42 -4.80 -2.38 12.48
N LEU A 43 -4.93 -1.89 11.24
CA LEU A 43 -5.01 -0.46 10.93
C LEU A 43 -6.31 0.18 11.41
N ASP A 44 -7.42 -0.56 11.34
CA ASP A 44 -8.72 -0.12 11.85
C ASP A 44 -8.67 0.11 13.38
N LYS A 45 -8.00 -0.79 14.10
CA LYS A 45 -7.79 -0.68 15.56
C LYS A 45 -6.93 0.52 15.96
N GLN A 46 -5.98 0.94 15.13
CA GLN A 46 -5.16 2.13 15.39
C GLN A 46 -5.88 3.44 15.04
N THR A 47 -6.85 3.40 14.13
CA THR A 47 -7.59 4.60 13.70
C THR A 47 -8.81 4.87 14.59
N ALA A 48 -9.39 3.84 15.21
CA ALA A 48 -10.54 3.96 16.10
C ALA A 48 -10.21 4.46 17.54
N GLY A 49 -8.95 4.81 17.82
CA GLY A 49 -8.46 5.18 19.16
C GLY A 49 -8.01 6.64 19.32
N THR A 50 -8.41 7.58 18.47
CA THR A 50 -8.19 9.03 18.65
C THR A 50 -9.51 9.79 18.49
#